data_AF-A0A2V6CHN2-F1
#
_entry.id   AF-A0A2V6CHN2-F1
#
_cell.length_a   1.000
_cell.length_b   1.000
_cell.length_c   1.000
_cell.angle_alpha   90.00
_cell.angle_beta   90.00
_cell.angle_gamma   90.00
#
_symmetry.space_group_name_H-M   'P 1'
#
loop_
_entity.id
_entity.type
_entity.pdbx_description
1 polymer ?
#
loop_
_entity_poly.entity_id
_entity_poly.type
_entity_poly.pdbx_seq_one_letter_code
_entity_poly.pdbx_strand_id
1 'polypeptide(L)'
;MKTAYELAMERLSKSSPTTKLTEQQKKEIAELESICKAKVADREIFVKGEIAKAVDKGDGEAIEQLEKQLISDRKTFQAELEEKKEKVRQARG
;
A
#
# COMPACT_ATOMS: atom_id res chain seq x y z
N MET A 1 25.67 -13.84 -6.63
CA MET A 1 25.48 -13.56 -5.19
C MET A 1 23.99 -13.40 -4.96
N LYS A 2 23.41 -14.09 -3.97
CA LYS A 2 21.99 -13.94 -3.64
C LYS A 2 21.75 -12.60 -2.93
N THR A 3 20.64 -11.93 -3.23
CA THR A 3 20.30 -10.63 -2.63
C THR A 3 19.85 -10.81 -1.17
N ALA A 4 19.96 -9.75 -0.36
CA ALA A 4 19.56 -9.79 1.06
C ALA A 4 18.08 -10.17 1.25
N TYR A 5 17.23 -9.85 0.26
CA TYR A 5 15.83 -10.22 0.24
C TYR A 5 15.63 -11.74 0.07
N GLU A 6 16.37 -12.36 -0.85
CA GLU A 6 16.33 -13.81 -1.07
C GLU A 6 16.78 -14.60 0.16
N LEU A 7 17.81 -14.11 0.85
CA LEU A 7 18.32 -14.73 2.07
C LEU A 7 17.33 -14.62 3.25
N ALA A 8 16.62 -13.49 3.35
CA ALA A 8 15.59 -13.29 4.36
C ALA A 8 14.38 -14.22 4.14
N MET A 9 13.97 -14.41 2.88
CA MET A 9 12.90 -15.34 2.52
C MET A 9 13.28 -16.80 2.76
N GLU A 10 14.55 -17.16 2.53
CA GLU A 10 15.06 -18.52 2.77
C GLU A 10 15.04 -18.87 4.28
N ARG A 11 15.28 -17.90 5.17
CA ARG A 11 15.20 -18.08 6.63
C ARG A 11 13.77 -18.16 7.14
N LEU A 12 12.87 -17.33 6.61
CA LEU A 12 11.45 -17.34 6.97
C LEU A 12 10.76 -18.67 6.59
N SER A 13 11.23 -19.32 5.51
CA SER A 13 10.70 -20.59 5.02
C SER A 13 10.99 -21.82 5.90
N LYS A 14 11.89 -21.71 6.89
CA LYS A 14 12.34 -22.84 7.72
C LYS A 14 11.60 -22.99 9.06
N SER A 15 10.82 -22.01 9.50
CA SER A 15 10.27 -21.95 10.87
C SER A 15 8.75 -22.14 10.99
N SER A 16 8.03 -22.36 9.90
CA SER A 16 6.60 -22.72 9.89
C SER A 16 6.27 -23.36 8.54
N PRO A 17 5.18 -24.15 8.40
CA PRO A 17 4.65 -24.52 7.10
C PRO A 17 4.13 -23.24 6.43
N THR A 18 5.05 -22.44 5.92
CA THR A 18 4.74 -21.30 5.06
C THR A 18 4.30 -21.93 3.76
N THR A 19 3.00 -21.85 3.48
CA THR A 19 2.49 -22.07 2.13
C THR A 19 3.34 -21.20 1.20
N LYS A 20 4.25 -21.82 0.45
CA LYS A 20 5.15 -21.09 -0.43
C LYS A 20 4.29 -20.49 -1.52
N LEU A 21 4.25 -19.16 -1.60
CA LEU A 21 3.55 -18.46 -2.67
C LEU A 21 4.17 -18.85 -4.01
N THR A 22 3.32 -19.13 -4.99
CA THR A 22 3.74 -19.37 -6.37
C THR A 22 4.34 -18.08 -6.96
N GLU A 23 5.16 -18.21 -8.01
CA GLU A 23 5.69 -17.04 -8.72
C GLU A 23 4.56 -16.14 -9.26
N GLN A 24 3.43 -16.74 -9.66
CA GLN A 24 2.25 -16.01 -10.09
C GLN A 24 1.63 -15.19 -8.93
N GLN A 25 1.45 -15.81 -7.75
CA GLN A 25 0.93 -15.11 -6.57
C GLN A 25 1.85 -13.96 -6.13
N LYS A 26 3.17 -14.16 -6.17
CA LYS A 26 4.15 -13.10 -5.86
C LYS A 26 4.03 -11.93 -6.83
N LYS A 27 3.93 -12.23 -8.14
CA LYS A 27 3.80 -11.21 -9.18
C LYS A 27 2.51 -10.41 -9.01
N GLU A 28 1.39 -11.08 -8.74
CA GLU A 28 0.10 -10.43 -8.52
C GLU A 28 0.12 -9.55 -7.25
N ILE A 29 0.73 -10.01 -6.16
CA ILE A 29 0.91 -9.20 -4.95
C ILE A 29 1.76 -7.95 -5.24
N ALA A 30 2.86 -8.08 -6.00
CA ALA A 30 3.70 -6.94 -6.35
C ALA A 30 2.95 -5.92 -7.23
N GLU A 31 2.10 -6.40 -8.14
CA GLU A 31 1.24 -5.55 -8.96
C GLU A 31 0.20 -4.80 -8.10
N LEU A 32 -0.46 -5.49 -7.16
CA LEU A 32 -1.37 -4.87 -6.21
C LEU A 32 -0.68 -3.78 -5.37
N GLU A 33 0.53 -4.03 -4.89
CA GLU A 33 1.33 -3.06 -4.14
C GLU A 33 1.67 -1.83 -4.99
N SER A 34 2.06 -2.04 -6.25
CA SER A 34 2.34 -0.95 -7.20
C SER A 34 1.09 -0.09 -7.45
N ILE A 35 -0.07 -0.72 -7.67
CA ILE A 35 -1.35 -0.02 -7.88
C ILE A 35 -1.73 0.77 -6.62
N CYS A 36 -1.60 0.19 -5.44
CA CYS A 36 -1.89 0.89 -4.19
C CYS A 36 -0.97 2.10 -4.00
N LYS A 37 0.32 1.97 -4.31
CA LYS A 37 1.28 3.07 -4.25
C LYS A 37 0.91 4.21 -5.20
N ALA A 38 0.49 3.88 -6.43
CA ALA A 38 0.02 4.88 -7.40
C ALA A 38 -1.21 5.63 -6.87
N LYS A 39 -2.23 4.91 -6.35
CA LYS A 39 -3.42 5.53 -5.75
C LYS A 39 -3.09 6.49 -4.60
N VAL A 40 -2.18 6.09 -3.72
CA VAL A 40 -1.72 6.94 -2.62
C VAL A 40 -1.02 8.19 -3.15
N ALA A 41 -0.14 8.05 -4.14
CA ALA A 41 0.56 9.19 -4.75
C ALA A 41 -0.39 10.17 -5.42
N ASP A 42 -1.34 9.68 -6.22
CA ASP A 42 -2.35 10.51 -6.87
C ASP A 42 -3.18 11.28 -5.84
N ARG A 43 -3.58 10.62 -4.76
CA ARG A 43 -4.35 11.23 -3.68
C ARG A 43 -3.54 12.31 -2.95
N GLU A 44 -2.27 12.07 -2.68
CA GLU A 44 -1.37 13.06 -2.08
C GLU A 44 -1.18 14.29 -2.95
N ILE A 45 -0.99 14.10 -4.26
CA ILE A 45 -0.84 15.21 -5.22
C ILE A 45 -2.11 16.06 -5.22
N PHE A 46 -3.27 15.42 -5.28
CA PHE A 46 -4.55 16.10 -5.21
C PHE A 46 -4.72 16.91 -3.92
N VAL A 47 -4.51 16.28 -2.75
CA VAL A 47 -4.68 16.94 -1.45
C VAL A 47 -3.70 18.10 -1.28
N LYS A 48 -2.44 17.96 -1.72
CA LYS A 48 -1.48 19.07 -1.71
C LYS A 48 -1.95 20.27 -2.53
N GLY A 49 -2.57 20.02 -3.68
CA GLY A 49 -3.18 21.07 -4.50
C GLY A 49 -4.33 21.78 -3.79
N GLU A 50 -5.18 21.04 -3.10
CA GLU A 50 -6.29 21.62 -2.32
C GLU A 50 -5.81 22.38 -1.07
N ILE A 51 -4.77 21.88 -0.39
CA ILE A 51 -4.15 22.59 0.74
C ILE A 51 -3.57 23.92 0.26
N ALA A 52 -2.88 23.97 -0.87
CA ALA A 52 -2.35 25.22 -1.41
C ALA A 52 -3.47 26.25 -1.63
N LYS A 53 -4.61 25.84 -2.21
CA LYS A 53 -5.79 26.70 -2.38
C LYS A 53 -6.39 27.16 -1.05
N ALA A 54 -6.40 26.31 -0.03
CA ALA A 54 -6.92 26.64 1.30
C ALA A 54 -5.98 27.62 2.03
N VAL A 55 -4.65 27.47 1.87
CA VAL A 55 -3.65 28.42 2.37
C VAL A 55 -3.86 29.80 1.75
N ASP A 56 -4.05 29.88 0.43
CA ASP A 56 -4.30 31.16 -0.26
C ASP A 56 -5.58 31.85 0.23
N LYS A 57 -6.54 31.08 0.75
CA LYS A 57 -7.79 31.58 1.33
C LYS A 57 -7.71 31.86 2.83
N GLY A 58 -6.62 31.48 3.50
CA GLY A 58 -6.50 31.54 4.96
C GLY A 58 -7.43 30.57 5.70
N ASP A 59 -7.91 29.51 5.03
CA ASP A 59 -8.87 28.56 5.58
C ASP A 59 -8.15 27.40 6.30
N GLY A 60 -7.76 27.66 7.56
CA GLY A 60 -7.05 26.69 8.39
C GLY A 60 -7.88 25.45 8.72
N GLU A 61 -9.20 25.59 8.85
CA GLU A 61 -10.09 24.45 9.12
C GLU A 61 -10.10 23.48 7.94
N ALA A 62 -10.19 24.00 6.71
CA ALA A 62 -10.12 23.18 5.51
C ALA A 62 -8.78 22.42 5.40
N ILE A 63 -7.66 23.06 5.76
CA ILE A 63 -6.34 22.41 5.76
C ILE A 63 -6.33 21.21 6.72
N GLU A 64 -6.78 21.40 7.97
CA GLU A 64 -6.83 20.30 8.94
C GLU A 64 -7.74 19.15 8.48
N GLN A 65 -8.89 19.48 7.90
CA GLN A 65 -9.82 18.47 7.38
C GLN A 65 -9.19 17.68 6.22
N LEU A 66 -8.50 18.36 5.30
CA LEU A 66 -7.79 17.73 4.18
C LEU A 66 -6.67 16.79 4.65
N GLU A 67 -5.90 17.17 5.66
CA GLU A 67 -4.87 16.32 6.25
C GLU A 67 -5.46 15.08 6.95
N LYS A 68 -6.51 15.27 7.75
CA LYS A 68 -7.25 14.16 8.39
C LYS A 68 -7.81 13.20 7.35
N GLN A 69 -8.37 13.73 6.26
CA GLN A 69 -8.89 12.92 5.16
C GLN A 69 -7.78 12.12 4.49
N LEU A 70 -6.62 12.72 4.21
CA LEU A 70 -5.50 12.01 3.59
C LEU A 70 -5.01 10.83 4.46
N ILE A 71 -4.96 11.01 5.78
CA ILE A 71 -4.60 9.93 6.72
C ILE A 71 -5.63 8.80 6.65
N SER A 72 -6.91 9.13 6.63
CA SER A 72 -7.99 8.14 6.51
C SER A 72 -7.91 7.38 5.19
N ASP A 73 -7.73 8.08 4.07
CA ASP A 73 -7.64 7.48 2.74
C ASP A 73 -6.47 6.51 2.63
N ARG A 74 -5.29 6.88 3.15
CA ARG A 74 -4.12 5.99 3.19
C ARG A 74 -4.39 4.71 3.98
N LYS A 75 -5.09 4.79 5.12
CA LYS A 75 -5.47 3.61 5.91
C LYS A 75 -6.42 2.71 5.12
N THR A 76 -7.41 3.30 4.46
CA THR A 76 -8.37 2.56 3.61
C THR A 76 -7.65 1.83 2.48
N PHE A 77 -6.77 2.51 1.74
CA PHE A 77 -6.01 1.89 0.65
C PHE A 77 -5.11 0.75 1.13
N GLN A 78 -4.48 0.91 2.30
CA GLN A 78 -3.66 -0.14 2.89
C GLN A 78 -4.49 -1.35 3.35
N ALA A 79 -5.68 -1.11 3.93
CA ALA A 79 -6.60 -2.17 4.32
C ALA A 79 -7.10 -2.95 3.08
N GLU A 80 -7.50 -2.24 2.02
CA GLU A 80 -7.90 -2.87 0.75
C GLU A 80 -6.75 -3.69 0.13
N LEU A 81 -5.53 -3.16 0.19
CA LEU A 81 -4.34 -3.86 -0.31
C LEU A 81 -4.12 -5.16 0.45
N GLU A 82 -4.15 -5.13 1.79
CA GLU A 82 -3.95 -6.34 2.59
C GLU A 82 -5.09 -7.35 2.40
N GLU A 83 -6.34 -6.91 2.27
CA GLU A 83 -7.46 -7.81 1.93
C GLU A 83 -7.24 -8.50 0.58
N LYS A 84 -6.80 -7.75 -0.44
CA LYS A 84 -6.52 -8.33 -1.76
C LYS A 84 -5.32 -9.27 -1.75
N LYS A 85 -4.24 -8.90 -1.05
CA LYS A 85 -3.07 -9.77 -0.87
C LYS A 85 -3.48 -11.07 -0.19
N GLU A 86 -4.35 -11.00 0.82
CA GLU A 86 -4.83 -12.19 1.50
C GLU A 86 -5.66 -13.10 0.59
N LYS A 87 -6.53 -12.53 -0.26
CA LYS A 87 -7.24 -13.30 -1.30
C LYS A 87 -6.28 -14.00 -2.26
N VAL A 88 -5.21 -13.33 -2.68
CA VAL A 88 -4.17 -13.94 -3.55
C VAL A 88 -3.44 -15.07 -2.83
N ARG A 89 -3.11 -14.91 -1.55
CA ARG A 89 -2.46 -15.96 -0.74
C ARG A 89 -3.38 -17.17 -0.54
N GLN A 90 -4.67 -16.95 -0.36
CA GLN A 90 -5.67 -18.01 -0.14
C GLN A 90 -6.17 -18.66 -1.42
N ALA A 91 -6.02 -18.00 -2.57
CA ALA A 91 -6.29 -18.59 -3.87
C ALA A 91 -5.44 -19.86 -4.01
N ARG A 92 -6.08 -21.04 -3.96
CA ARG A 92 -5.42 -22.31 -4.24
C ARG A 92 -4.97 -22.29 -5.70
N GLY A 93 -3.66 -22.36 -5.89
CA GLY A 93 -3.06 -22.72 -7.19
C GLY A 93 -3.34 -24.16 -7.55
#